data_AF-A0A349VYK9-F1
#
_entry.id   AF-A0A349VYK9-F1
#
_cell.length_a   1.000
_cell.length_b   1.000
_cell.length_c   1.000
_cell.angle_alpha   90.00
_cell.angle_beta   90.00
_cell.angle_gamma   90.00
#
_symmetry.space_group_name_H-M   'P 1'
#
loop_
_entity.id
_entity.type
_entity.pdbx_description
1 polymer ?
#
loop_
_entity_poly.entity_id
_entity_poly.type
_entity_poly.pdbx_seq_one_letter_code
_entity_poly.pdbx_strand_id
1 'polypeptide(L)'
;LVNDLNPIKTPLILHASIAGIFLFLSGIIAGSISNRDKHNSVYYRIQEHPLLKKIFGQAKTNKLASFYEKKWAGIVSNIWFGIFMGTTASVGLFLGLNLDIRHITFASGNLALGLFGHGMELSTDIWIWGILGIGIIGFFNFMVSFSLSLLLAFRSRNLPSKELIKMGKAVWIYFKINPKLFFFPPQKN
;
A
#
# COMPACT_ATOMS: atom_id res chain seq x y z
N LEU A 1 -10.07 20.59 5.25
CA LEU A 1 -9.20 20.12 4.15
C LEU A 1 -7.73 20.50 4.37
N VAL A 2 -7.32 21.77 4.25
CA VAL A 2 -5.90 22.16 4.46
C VAL A 2 -5.50 22.13 5.95
N ASN A 3 -6.39 22.57 6.85
CA ASN A 3 -6.16 22.50 8.30
C ASN A 3 -6.10 21.07 8.86
N ASP A 4 -6.64 20.08 8.13
CA ASP A 4 -6.56 18.66 8.52
C ASP A 4 -5.17 18.08 8.31
N LEU A 5 -4.31 18.73 7.53
CA LEU A 5 -2.92 18.32 7.32
C LEU A 5 -2.00 18.76 8.47
N ASN A 6 -2.49 19.54 9.43
CA ASN A 6 -1.69 19.98 10.57
C ASN A 6 -1.45 18.81 11.54
N PRO A 7 -0.20 18.30 11.67
CA PRO A 7 0.12 17.13 12.48
C PRO A 7 -0.12 17.33 13.98
N ILE A 8 -0.29 18.57 14.42
CA ILE A 8 -0.39 18.95 15.84
C ILE A 8 -1.86 19.01 16.29
N LYS A 9 -2.82 19.25 15.38
CA LYS A 9 -4.23 19.52 15.72
C LYS A 9 -5.20 18.37 15.47
N THR A 10 -4.79 17.35 14.73
CA THR A 10 -5.63 16.17 14.46
C THR A 10 -4.88 14.87 14.75
N PRO A 11 -5.57 13.72 14.94
CA PRO A 11 -4.93 12.41 15.12
C PRO A 11 -4.32 11.90 13.80
N LEU A 12 -3.53 12.73 13.12
CA LEU A 12 -2.94 12.48 11.80
C LEU A 12 -2.22 11.12 11.77
N ILE A 13 -1.39 10.88 12.78
CA ILE A 13 -0.57 9.67 12.91
C ILE A 13 -1.46 8.44 13.11
N LEU A 14 -2.48 8.54 13.96
CA LEU A 14 -3.40 7.44 14.24
C LEU A 14 -4.18 7.04 12.98
N HIS A 15 -4.79 8.01 12.31
CA HIS A 15 -5.54 7.79 11.08
C HIS A 15 -4.65 7.29 9.93
N ALA A 16 -3.42 7.80 9.80
CA ALA A 16 -2.45 7.30 8.82
C ALA A 16 -1.97 5.87 9.14
N SER A 17 -1.88 5.51 10.42
CA SER A 17 -1.52 4.16 10.85
C SER A 17 -2.62 3.16 10.54
N ILE A 18 -3.90 3.53 10.72
CA ILE A 18 -5.05 2.70 10.33
C ILE A 18 -5.02 2.39 8.83
N ALA A 19 -4.75 3.40 8.00
CA ALA A 19 -4.56 3.18 6.56
C ALA A 19 -3.41 2.20 6.26
N GLY A 20 -2.32 2.26 7.04
CA GLY A 20 -1.23 1.28 6.98
C GLY A 20 -1.64 -0.15 7.34
N ILE A 21 -2.55 -0.32 8.31
CA ILE A 21 -3.13 -1.65 8.63
C ILE A 21 -3.95 -2.17 7.45
N PHE A 22 -4.76 -1.33 6.81
CA PHE A 22 -5.53 -1.75 5.63
C PHE A 22 -4.65 -2.10 4.43
N LEU A 23 -3.55 -1.36 4.22
CA LEU A 23 -2.53 -1.72 3.22
C LEU A 23 -1.95 -3.10 3.50
N PHE A 24 -1.64 -3.40 4.77
CA PHE A 24 -1.15 -4.72 5.16
C PHE A 24 -2.18 -5.83 4.91
N LEU A 25 -3.44 -5.63 5.33
CA LEU A 25 -4.51 -6.61 5.10
C LEU A 25 -4.74 -6.86 3.60
N SER A 26 -4.77 -5.79 2.80
CA SER A 26 -4.82 -5.88 1.34
C SER A 26 -3.64 -6.66 0.77
N GLY A 27 -2.42 -6.43 1.29
CA GLY A 27 -1.22 -7.18 0.91
C GLY A 27 -1.31 -8.68 1.24
N ILE A 28 -1.88 -9.05 2.39
CA ILE A 28 -2.14 -10.47 2.72
C ILE A 28 -3.11 -11.08 1.71
N ILE A 29 -4.19 -10.38 1.37
CA ILE A 29 -5.17 -10.86 0.38
C ILE A 29 -4.48 -11.08 -0.98
N ALA A 30 -3.65 -10.13 -1.43
CA ALA A 30 -2.85 -10.27 -2.64
C ALA A 30 -1.96 -11.52 -2.60
N GLY A 31 -1.23 -11.71 -1.50
CA GLY A 31 -0.35 -12.86 -1.28
C GLY A 31 -1.11 -14.19 -1.26
N SER A 32 -2.27 -14.23 -0.60
CA SER A 32 -3.14 -15.40 -0.53
C SER A 32 -3.67 -15.80 -1.92
N ILE A 33 -4.18 -14.82 -2.68
CA ILE A 33 -4.71 -15.06 -4.04
C ILE A 33 -3.59 -15.48 -4.97
N SER A 34 -2.44 -14.79 -4.95
CA SER A 34 -1.29 -15.15 -5.77
C SER A 34 -0.80 -16.57 -5.47
N ASN A 35 -0.72 -16.95 -4.19
CA ASN A 35 -0.33 -18.30 -3.78
C ASN A 35 -1.35 -19.36 -4.21
N ARG A 36 -2.65 -19.09 -4.03
CA ARG A 36 -3.73 -19.98 -4.45
C ARG A 36 -3.77 -20.17 -5.97
N ASP A 37 -3.59 -19.10 -6.73
CA ASP A 37 -3.65 -19.13 -8.18
C ASP A 37 -2.46 -19.91 -8.76
N LYS A 38 -1.28 -19.78 -8.13
CA LYS A 38 -0.10 -20.59 -8.46
C LYS A 38 -0.27 -22.05 -8.07
N HIS A 39 -0.82 -22.35 -6.89
CA HIS A 39 -1.05 -23.73 -6.43
C HIS A 39 -2.06 -24.47 -7.31
N ASN A 40 -3.14 -23.81 -7.71
CA ASN A 40 -4.20 -24.41 -8.53
C ASN A 40 -3.93 -24.36 -10.04
N SER A 41 -2.77 -23.82 -10.44
CA SER A 41 -2.40 -23.59 -11.84
C SER A 41 -3.50 -22.87 -12.62
N VAL A 42 -4.13 -21.86 -11.99
CA VAL A 42 -5.28 -21.14 -12.56
C VAL A 42 -4.92 -20.51 -13.91
N TYR A 43 -3.69 -20.00 -14.02
CA TYR A 43 -3.12 -19.52 -15.29
C TYR A 43 -3.23 -20.58 -16.41
N TYR A 44 -2.75 -21.79 -16.16
CA TYR A 44 -2.78 -22.88 -17.15
C TYR A 44 -4.22 -23.30 -17.48
N ARG A 45 -5.12 -23.30 -16.49
CA ARG A 45 -6.54 -23.60 -16.71
C ARG A 45 -7.21 -22.57 -17.62
N ILE A 46 -6.92 -21.28 -17.44
CA ILE A 46 -7.44 -20.21 -18.32
C ILE A 46 -6.85 -20.37 -19.71
N GLN A 47 -5.55 -20.67 -19.80
CA GLN A 47 -4.83 -20.86 -21.06
C GLN A 47 -5.44 -21.99 -21.90
N GLU A 48 -5.73 -23.13 -21.27
CA GLU A 48 -6.21 -24.36 -21.90
C GLU A 48 -7.74 -24.47 -21.96
N HIS A 49 -8.48 -23.45 -21.53
CA HIS A 49 -9.94 -23.52 -21.45
C HIS A 49 -10.58 -23.61 -22.85
N PRO A 50 -11.34 -24.68 -23.18
CA PRO A 50 -11.82 -24.94 -24.55
C PRO A 50 -12.78 -23.87 -25.07
N LEU A 51 -13.66 -23.34 -24.22
CA LEU A 51 -14.58 -22.26 -24.60
C LEU A 51 -13.84 -20.93 -24.84
N LEU A 52 -12.80 -20.63 -24.06
CA LEU A 52 -12.06 -19.37 -24.22
C LEU A 52 -11.26 -19.40 -25.52
N LYS A 53 -10.61 -20.52 -25.82
CA LYS A 53 -9.93 -20.74 -27.10
C LYS A 53 -10.90 -20.64 -28.28
N LYS A 54 -12.11 -21.20 -28.17
CA LYS A 54 -13.11 -21.15 -29.25
C LYS A 54 -13.69 -19.75 -29.48
N ILE A 55 -13.91 -18.96 -28.42
CA ILE A 55 -14.49 -17.61 -28.52
C ILE A 55 -13.45 -16.56 -28.89
N PHE A 56 -12.29 -16.56 -28.23
CA PHE A 56 -11.28 -15.50 -28.35
C PHE A 56 -10.08 -15.89 -29.23
N GLY A 57 -9.89 -17.17 -29.52
CA GLY A 57 -8.70 -17.70 -30.17
C GLY A 57 -7.54 -17.94 -29.19
N GLN A 58 -6.58 -18.78 -29.60
CA GLN A 58 -5.42 -19.17 -28.79
C GLN A 58 -4.59 -17.96 -28.33
N ALA A 59 -4.26 -17.05 -29.26
CA ALA A 59 -3.39 -15.90 -28.97
C ALA A 59 -4.00 -14.93 -27.94
N LYS A 60 -5.30 -14.64 -28.03
CA LYS A 60 -5.98 -13.75 -27.07
C LYS A 60 -6.19 -14.45 -25.72
N THR A 61 -6.46 -15.75 -25.73
CA THR A 61 -6.58 -16.55 -24.50
C THR A 61 -5.25 -16.55 -23.72
N ASN A 62 -4.12 -16.74 -24.41
CA ASN A 62 -2.79 -16.62 -23.80
C ASN A 62 -2.53 -15.21 -23.23
N LYS A 63 -2.91 -14.15 -23.95
CA LYS A 63 -2.81 -12.77 -23.43
C LYS A 63 -3.66 -12.57 -22.18
N LEU A 64 -4.89 -13.06 -22.17
CA LEU A 64 -5.78 -12.98 -21.01
C LEU A 64 -5.20 -13.73 -19.80
N ALA A 65 -4.70 -14.95 -20.02
CA ALA A 65 -4.06 -15.74 -18.98
C ALA A 65 -2.85 -14.99 -18.39
N SER A 66 -1.99 -14.42 -19.24
CA SER A 66 -0.81 -13.65 -18.78
C SER A 66 -1.19 -12.35 -18.06
N PHE A 67 -2.30 -11.70 -18.46
CA PHE A 67 -2.83 -10.54 -17.76
C PHE A 67 -3.34 -10.93 -16.37
N TYR A 68 -4.10 -12.03 -16.29
CA TYR A 68 -4.64 -12.56 -15.05
C TYR A 68 -3.49 -12.90 -14.07
N GLU A 69 -2.51 -13.68 -14.52
CA GLU A 69 -1.35 -14.05 -13.70
C GLU A 69 -0.62 -12.83 -13.11
N LYS A 70 -0.40 -11.80 -13.93
CA LYS A 70 0.40 -10.63 -13.52
C LYS A 70 -0.37 -9.62 -12.67
N LYS A 71 -1.68 -9.45 -12.90
CA LYS A 71 -2.45 -8.32 -12.34
C LYS A 71 -3.57 -8.71 -11.40
N TRP A 72 -4.11 -9.93 -11.48
CA TRP A 72 -5.34 -10.28 -10.78
C TRP A 72 -5.23 -10.13 -9.25
N ALA A 73 -4.15 -10.65 -8.66
CA ALA A 73 -3.90 -10.51 -7.22
C ALA A 73 -3.88 -9.04 -6.78
N GLY A 74 -3.26 -8.15 -7.56
CA GLY A 74 -3.21 -6.72 -7.30
C GLY A 74 -4.55 -6.00 -7.51
N ILE A 75 -5.34 -6.43 -8.49
CA ILE A 75 -6.70 -5.90 -8.72
C ILE A 75 -7.58 -6.21 -7.50
N VAL A 76 -7.62 -7.48 -7.09
CA VAL A 76 -8.46 -7.89 -5.96
C VAL A 76 -8.00 -7.23 -4.66
N SER A 77 -6.69 -7.11 -4.43
CA SER A 77 -6.17 -6.41 -3.25
C SER A 77 -6.57 -4.94 -3.23
N ASN A 78 -6.50 -4.23 -4.36
CA ASN A 78 -6.91 -2.83 -4.45
C ASN A 78 -8.42 -2.63 -4.27
N ILE A 79 -9.25 -3.56 -4.76
CA ILE A 79 -10.70 -3.55 -4.51
C ILE A 79 -10.97 -3.65 -3.00
N TRP A 80 -10.36 -4.62 -2.33
CA TRP A 80 -10.50 -4.78 -0.88
C TRP A 80 -9.95 -3.58 -0.11
N PHE A 81 -8.83 -3.02 -0.55
CA PHE A 81 -8.30 -1.79 0.03
C PHE A 81 -9.31 -0.64 -0.08
N GLY A 82 -9.96 -0.47 -1.24
CA GLY A 82 -11.04 0.49 -1.42
C GLY A 82 -12.23 0.24 -0.49
N ILE A 83 -12.64 -1.02 -0.31
CA ILE A 83 -13.73 -1.38 0.62
C ILE A 83 -13.36 -1.03 2.06
N PHE A 84 -12.15 -1.38 2.53
CA PHE A 84 -11.68 -1.01 3.87
C PHE A 84 -11.68 0.51 4.03
N MET A 85 -11.23 1.23 3.00
CA MET A 85 -11.19 2.67 3.06
C MET A 85 -12.59 3.31 3.14
N GLY A 86 -13.50 2.89 2.25
CA GLY A 86 -14.86 3.43 2.20
C GLY A 86 -15.72 3.09 3.41
N THR A 87 -15.49 1.95 4.05
CA THR A 87 -16.29 1.50 5.21
C THR A 87 -15.85 2.09 6.55
N THR A 88 -14.65 2.66 6.64
CA THR A 88 -14.08 3.10 7.91
C THR A 88 -14.84 4.23 8.58
N ALA A 89 -15.34 5.21 7.81
CA ALA A 89 -16.16 6.29 8.37
C ALA A 89 -17.44 5.74 9.01
N SER A 90 -18.12 4.80 8.33
CA SER A 90 -19.33 4.14 8.85
C SER A 90 -19.05 3.32 10.10
N VAL A 91 -17.94 2.57 10.12
CA VAL A 91 -17.51 1.78 11.30
C VAL A 91 -17.13 2.70 12.46
N GLY A 92 -16.43 3.81 12.20
CA GLY A 92 -16.09 4.80 13.20
C GLY A 92 -17.33 5.40 13.84
N LEU A 93 -18.27 5.88 13.03
CA LEU A 93 -19.56 6.42 13.50
C LEU A 93 -20.31 5.40 14.37
N PHE A 94 -20.37 4.15 13.95
CA PHE A 94 -21.02 3.08 14.71
C PHE A 94 -20.37 2.84 16.09
N LEU A 95 -19.04 2.93 16.17
CA LEU A 95 -18.28 2.77 17.41
C LEU A 95 -18.24 4.04 18.28
N GLY A 96 -18.86 5.14 17.83
CA GLY A 96 -18.75 6.45 18.49
C GLY A 96 -17.36 7.08 18.39
N LEU A 97 -16.52 6.60 17.48
CA LEU A 97 -15.16 7.08 17.26
C LEU A 97 -15.12 7.93 15.98
N ASN A 98 -14.51 9.12 16.05
CA ASN A 98 -14.29 9.94 14.86
C ASN A 98 -13.09 9.39 14.05
N LEU A 99 -13.28 8.23 13.43
CA LEU A 99 -12.26 7.57 12.59
C LEU A 99 -12.29 8.16 11.19
N ASP A 100 -11.16 8.75 10.81
CA ASP A 100 -10.88 9.21 9.45
C ASP A 100 -9.73 8.39 8.82
N ILE A 101 -9.65 8.35 7.50
CA ILE A 101 -8.54 7.69 6.79
C ILE A 101 -7.67 8.71 6.14
N ARG A 102 -6.39 8.66 6.50
CA ARG A 102 -5.36 9.46 5.86
C ARG A 102 -4.44 8.55 5.09
N HIS A 103 -4.69 8.46 3.79
CA HIS A 103 -3.85 7.76 2.84
C HIS A 103 -3.11 8.78 1.96
N ILE A 104 -1.83 8.52 1.66
CA ILE A 104 -0.97 9.43 0.88
C ILE A 104 -1.63 9.89 -0.42
N THR A 105 -2.28 8.97 -1.16
CA THR A 105 -2.96 9.30 -2.42
C THR A 105 -4.13 10.26 -2.23
N PHE A 106 -4.91 10.10 -1.15
CA PHE A 106 -6.02 11.01 -0.85
C PHE A 106 -5.53 12.35 -0.34
N ALA A 107 -4.47 12.37 0.47
CA ALA A 107 -3.84 13.61 0.92
C ALA A 107 -3.30 14.43 -0.26
N SER A 108 -2.59 13.78 -1.19
CA SER A 108 -2.12 14.42 -2.42
C SER A 108 -3.27 14.89 -3.31
N GLY A 109 -4.32 14.08 -3.47
CA GLY A 109 -5.51 14.46 -4.22
C GLY A 109 -6.23 15.67 -3.61
N ASN A 110 -6.36 15.71 -2.29
CA ASN A 110 -6.97 16.84 -1.57
C ASN A 110 -6.13 18.12 -1.70
N LEU A 111 -4.80 18.01 -1.68
CA LEU A 111 -3.92 19.16 -1.95
C LEU A 111 -4.10 19.67 -3.40
N ALA A 112 -4.19 18.77 -4.38
CA ALA A 112 -4.42 19.12 -5.78
C ALA A 112 -5.80 19.77 -5.99
N LEU A 113 -6.86 19.25 -5.35
CA LEU A 113 -8.19 19.87 -5.36
C LEU A 113 -8.19 21.25 -4.67
N GLY A 114 -7.45 21.38 -3.56
CA GLY A 114 -7.27 22.65 -2.87
C GLY A 114 -6.57 23.70 -3.74
N LEU A 115 -5.54 23.29 -4.49
CA LEU A 115 -4.84 24.13 -5.46
C LEU A 115 -5.79 24.60 -6.58
N PHE A 116 -6.55 23.67 -7.17
CA PHE A 116 -7.49 24.01 -8.24
C PHE A 116 -8.61 24.94 -7.75
N GLY A 117 -9.12 24.70 -6.54
CA GLY A 117 -10.16 25.54 -5.92
C GLY A 117 -9.70 26.96 -5.56
N HIS A 118 -8.38 27.17 -5.41
CA HIS A 118 -7.77 28.48 -5.19
C HIS A 118 -7.26 29.15 -6.48
N GLY A 119 -7.72 28.71 -7.65
CA GLY A 119 -7.28 29.32 -8.92
C GLY A 119 -5.81 29.09 -9.23
N MET A 120 -5.23 27.97 -8.79
CA MET A 120 -3.81 27.62 -8.92
C MET A 120 -2.84 28.47 -8.08
N GLU A 121 -3.35 29.26 -7.15
CA GLU A 121 -2.55 30.10 -6.25
C GLU A 121 -2.68 29.61 -4.79
N LEU A 122 -1.65 28.91 -4.30
CA LEU A 122 -1.54 28.55 -2.89
C LEU A 122 -0.39 29.31 -2.25
N SER A 123 -0.59 29.77 -1.02
CA SER A 123 0.48 30.39 -0.24
C SER A 123 1.62 29.39 0.03
N THR A 124 2.85 29.91 0.15
CA THR A 124 4.05 29.10 0.40
C THR A 124 3.92 28.24 1.67
N ASP A 125 3.23 28.75 2.70
CA ASP A 125 2.97 28.01 3.93
C ASP A 125 2.13 26.75 3.68
N ILE A 126 1.08 26.84 2.85
CA ILE A 126 0.21 25.71 2.53
C ILE A 126 1.00 24.65 1.75
N TRP A 127 1.90 25.05 0.86
CA TRP A 127 2.77 24.12 0.15
C TRP A 127 3.70 23.37 1.09
N ILE A 128 4.39 24.08 1.99
CA ILE A 128 5.32 23.47 2.95
C ILE A 128 4.59 22.48 3.85
N TRP A 129 3.49 22.89 4.48
CA TRP A 129 2.73 22.04 5.38
C TRP A 129 1.99 20.92 4.66
N GLY A 130 1.52 21.15 3.43
CA GLY A 130 0.89 20.13 2.60
C GLY A 130 1.84 19.02 2.20
N ILE A 131 3.02 19.37 1.67
CA ILE A 131 4.05 18.38 1.29
C ILE A 131 4.54 17.62 2.51
N LEU A 132 4.82 18.31 3.61
CA LEU A 132 5.27 17.68 4.85
C LEU A 132 4.20 16.74 5.43
N GLY A 133 2.93 17.16 5.42
CA GLY A 133 1.80 16.34 5.83
C GLY A 133 1.64 15.08 4.98
N ILE A 134 1.70 15.20 3.66
CA ILE A 134 1.69 14.07 2.71
C ILE A 134 2.86 13.11 3.00
N GLY A 135 4.05 13.65 3.25
CA GLY A 135 5.24 12.86 3.60
C GLY A 135 5.05 12.07 4.89
N ILE A 136 4.54 12.70 5.95
CA ILE A 136 4.26 12.04 7.24
C ILE A 136 3.19 10.95 7.06
N ILE A 137 2.09 11.25 6.36
CA ILE A 137 1.02 10.28 6.09
C ILE A 137 1.59 9.06 5.35
N GLY A 138 2.32 9.30 4.26
CA GLY A 138 2.94 8.23 3.48
C GLY A 138 3.93 7.40 4.28
N PHE A 139 4.74 8.06 5.13
CA PHE A 139 5.65 7.38 6.03
C PHE A 139 4.92 6.42 6.97
N PHE A 140 3.85 6.85 7.63
CA PHE A 140 3.09 5.96 8.53
C PHE A 140 2.30 4.89 7.78
N ASN A 141 1.71 5.21 6.62
CA ASN A 141 1.07 4.21 5.75
C ASN A 141 2.05 3.07 5.42
N PHE A 142 3.26 3.42 4.99
CA PHE A 142 4.32 2.46 4.64
C PHE A 142 4.86 1.74 5.88
N MET A 143 5.28 2.47 6.92
CA MET A 143 5.97 1.93 8.08
C MET A 143 5.11 0.89 8.80
N VAL A 144 3.83 1.18 9.02
CA VAL A 144 2.91 0.26 9.71
C VAL A 144 2.68 -0.98 8.86
N SER A 145 2.37 -0.80 7.57
CA SER A 145 2.13 -1.92 6.65
C SER A 145 3.33 -2.85 6.52
N PHE A 146 4.51 -2.25 6.31
CA PHE A 146 5.78 -2.97 6.18
C PHE A 146 6.15 -3.69 7.47
N SER A 147 6.00 -3.04 8.62
CA SER A 147 6.33 -3.63 9.92
C SER A 147 5.46 -4.85 10.24
N LEU A 148 4.16 -4.77 9.97
CA LEU A 148 3.23 -5.90 10.14
C LEU A 148 3.55 -7.04 9.17
N SER A 149 3.87 -6.70 7.91
CA SER A 149 4.30 -7.67 6.89
C SER A 149 5.56 -8.41 7.32
N LEU A 150 6.56 -7.67 7.83
CA LEU A 150 7.80 -8.23 8.32
C LEU A 150 7.54 -9.14 9.54
N LEU A 151 6.76 -8.67 10.51
CA LEU A 151 6.42 -9.46 11.69
C LEU A 151 5.74 -10.79 11.31
N LEU A 152 4.77 -10.74 10.39
CA LEU A 152 4.08 -11.93 9.89
C LEU A 152 5.05 -12.88 9.17
N ALA A 153 5.94 -12.37 8.31
CA ALA A 153 6.91 -13.18 7.58
C ALA A 153 7.86 -13.92 8.52
N PHE A 154 8.31 -13.26 9.60
CA PHE A 154 9.19 -13.89 10.60
C PHE A 154 8.45 -14.92 11.44
N ARG A 155 7.22 -14.61 11.86
CA ARG A 155 6.38 -15.59 12.57
C ARG A 155 6.12 -16.83 11.74
N SER A 156 5.87 -16.68 10.44
CA SER A 156 5.69 -17.81 9.51
C SER A 156 6.93 -18.70 9.40
N ARG A 157 8.13 -18.16 9.66
CA ARG A 157 9.40 -18.91 9.66
C ARG A 157 9.85 -19.38 11.05
N ASN A 158 9.03 -19.22 12.09
CA ASN A 158 9.38 -19.53 13.48
C ASN A 158 10.68 -18.88 13.97
N LEU A 159 11.03 -17.70 13.44
CA LEU A 159 12.23 -16.98 13.86
C LEU A 159 11.99 -16.25 15.20
N PRO A 160 12.94 -16.31 16.16
CA PRO A 160 12.81 -15.59 17.42
C PRO A 160 12.73 -14.07 17.19
N SER A 161 11.90 -13.36 17.96
CA SER A 161 11.80 -11.89 17.87
C SER A 161 13.13 -11.17 18.12
N LYS A 162 14.10 -11.82 18.78
CA LYS A 162 15.47 -11.31 18.95
C LYS A 162 16.21 -11.16 17.61
N GLU A 163 15.90 -11.98 16.60
CA GLU A 163 16.51 -11.87 15.27
C GLU A 163 16.00 -10.67 14.49
N LEU A 164 14.73 -10.29 14.65
CA LEU A 164 14.18 -9.05 14.08
C LEU A 164 15.00 -7.83 14.54
N ILE A 165 15.35 -7.76 15.82
CA ILE A 165 16.15 -6.67 16.37
C ILE A 165 17.57 -6.70 15.78
N LYS A 166 18.19 -7.88 15.65
CA LYS A 166 19.51 -8.01 15.04
C LYS A 166 19.51 -7.57 13.57
N MET A 167 18.51 -7.98 12.80
CA MET A 167 18.37 -7.58 11.39
C MET A 167 18.09 -6.09 11.27
N GLY A 168 17.21 -5.53 12.10
CA GLY A 168 16.98 -4.07 12.14
C GLY A 168 18.26 -3.29 12.45
N LYS A 169 19.05 -3.76 13.43
CA LYS A 169 20.37 -3.18 13.73
C LYS A 169 21.34 -3.30 12.54
N ALA A 170 21.40 -4.46 11.88
CA ALA A 170 22.26 -4.67 10.72
C ALA A 170 21.88 -3.74 9.56
N VAL A 171 20.58 -3.61 9.27
CA VAL A 171 20.06 -2.67 8.25
C VAL A 171 20.41 -1.23 8.63
N TRP A 172 20.27 -0.85 9.89
CA TRP A 172 20.62 0.50 10.36
C TRP A 172 22.12 0.80 10.25
N ILE A 173 22.97 -0.15 10.63
CA ILE A 173 24.43 -0.04 10.46
C ILE A 173 24.76 0.10 8.98
N TYR A 174 24.19 -0.75 8.12
CA TYR A 174 24.42 -0.70 6.68
C TYR A 174 23.94 0.61 6.05
N PHE A 175 22.79 1.13 6.49
CA PHE A 175 22.26 2.44 6.09
C PHE A 175 23.20 3.59 6.46
N LYS A 176 23.81 3.56 7.66
CA LYS A 176 24.78 4.58 8.06
C LYS A 176 26.09 4.51 7.26
N ILE A 177 26.55 3.30 6.91
CA ILE A 177 27.81 3.12 6.17
C ILE A 177 27.62 3.52 4.71
N ASN A 178 26.55 3.08 4.06
CA ASN A 178 26.31 3.31 2.63
C ASN A 178 24.88 3.76 2.36
N PRO A 179 24.48 4.98 2.76
CA PRO A 179 23.11 5.45 2.57
C PRO A 179 22.73 5.55 1.09
N LYS A 180 23.71 5.87 0.22
CA LYS A 180 23.48 6.00 -1.23
C LYS A 180 22.95 4.70 -1.87
N LEU A 181 23.33 3.53 -1.37
CA LEU A 181 22.88 2.23 -1.90
C LEU A 181 21.40 1.92 -1.60
N PHE A 182 20.79 2.63 -0.65
CA PHE A 182 19.35 2.50 -0.37
C PHE A 182 18.48 3.34 -1.31
N PHE A 183 19.05 4.40 -1.89
CA PHE A 183 18.33 5.30 -2.80
C PHE A 183 18.70 5.09 -4.26
N PHE A 184 19.91 4.62 -4.54
CA PHE A 184 20.41 4.40 -5.89
C PHE A 184 20.89 2.94 -6.03
N PRO A 185 20.57 2.27 -7.16
CA PRO A 185 21.06 0.92 -7.40
C PRO A 185 22.59 0.93 -7.43
N PRO A 186 23.25 -0.13 -6.93
CA PRO A 186 24.70 -0.27 -7.07
C PRO A 186 25.06 -0.22 -8.57
N GLN A 187 26.04 0.60 -8.91
CA GLN A 187 26.57 0.63 -10.28
C GLN A 187 27.14 -0.75 -10.60
N LYS A 188 26.63 -1.38 -11.66
CA LYS A 188 27.21 -2.62 -12.20
C LYS A 188 28.57 -2.25 -12.79
N ASN A 189 29.64 -2.67 -12.14
CA ASN A 189 30.94 -2.86 -12.79
C ASN A 189 30.96 -4.22 -13.49
#